data_AF-A0A354ZB89-F1
#
_entry.id   AF-A0A354ZB89-F1
#
_cell.length_a   1.000
_cell.length_b   1.000
_cell.length_c   1.000
_cell.angle_alpha   90.00
_cell.angle_beta   90.00
_cell.angle_gamma   90.00
#
_symmetry.space_group_name_H-M   'P 1'
#
loop_
_entity.id
_entity.type
_entity.pdbx_description
1 polymer ?
#
loop_
_entity_poly.entity_id
_entity_poly.type
_entity_poly.pdbx_seq_one_letter_code
_entity_poly.pdbx_strand_id
1 'polypeptide(L)'
;KEMLQRSFVRSMKGEIERAPQENVYQLYGGYEPLTVTLTHLANQAAGIGWTSYAHTGVPVPVYALGVSQNLFDGYYDNTDLFYKMASTMGIKVPAASVASK
;
A
#
# COMPACT_ATOMS: atom_id res chain seq x y z
N LYS A 1 -7.49 -20.10 -19.22
CA LYS A 1 -6.32 -20.75 -19.86
C LYS A 1 -5.66 -19.84 -20.89
N GLU A 2 -6.43 -19.17 -21.76
CA GLU A 2 -5.90 -18.23 -22.76
C GLU A 2 -5.09 -17.07 -22.16
N MET A 3 -5.56 -16.47 -21.06
CA MET A 3 -4.85 -15.37 -20.39
C MET A 3 -3.46 -15.77 -19.88
N LEU A 4 -3.31 -16.99 -19.34
CA LEU A 4 -2.03 -17.52 -18.86
C LEU A 4 -1.02 -17.75 -20.00
N GLN A 5 -1.49 -18.29 -21.13
CA GLN A 5 -0.64 -18.46 -22.31
C GLN A 5 -0.22 -17.11 -22.88
N ARG A 6 -1.15 -16.15 -22.94
CA ARG A 6 -0.91 -14.79 -23.42
C ARG A 6 0.09 -14.05 -22.54
N SER A 7 -0.06 -14.14 -21.22
CA SER A 7 0.87 -13.52 -20.27
C SER A 7 2.26 -14.14 -20.38
N PHE A 8 2.35 -15.48 -20.43
CA PHE A 8 3.62 -16.19 -20.62
C PHE A 8 4.36 -15.73 -21.87
N VAL A 9 3.69 -15.69 -23.03
CA VAL A 9 4.32 -15.24 -24.29
C VAL A 9 4.83 -13.81 -24.19
N ARG A 10 4.06 -12.90 -23.57
CA ARG A 10 4.48 -11.51 -23.36
C ARG A 10 5.74 -11.40 -22.51
N SER A 11 5.78 -12.14 -21.41
CA SER A 11 6.94 -12.22 -20.52
C SER A 11 8.19 -12.71 -21.24
N MET A 12 8.05 -13.79 -22.02
CA MET A 12 9.16 -14.40 -22.76
C MET A 12 9.72 -13.50 -23.85
N LYS A 13 8.93 -12.57 -24.39
CA LYS A 13 9.40 -11.58 -25.37
C LYS A 13 10.16 -10.41 -24.74
N GLY A 14 10.21 -10.33 -23.41
CA GLY A 14 10.83 -9.20 -22.72
C GLY A 14 10.10 -7.88 -22.97
N GLU A 15 8.83 -7.94 -23.40
CA GLU A 15 7.96 -6.78 -23.62
C GLU A 15 7.60 -6.19 -22.24
N ILE A 16 8.54 -5.49 -21.61
CA ILE A 16 8.25 -4.50 -20.55
C ILE A 16 7.78 -3.22 -21.24
N GLU A 17 6.86 -3.35 -22.19
CA GLU A 17 6.22 -2.16 -22.72
C GLU A 17 5.22 -1.69 -21.67
N ARG A 18 5.51 -0.51 -21.12
CA ARG A 18 4.48 0.43 -20.69
C ARG A 18 3.67 0.80 -21.93
N ALA A 19 2.87 -0.13 -22.44
CA ALA A 19 2.09 0.14 -23.63
C ALA A 19 1.20 1.35 -23.31
N PRO A 20 1.15 2.37 -24.17
CA PRO A 20 0.23 3.50 -24.03
C PRO A 20 -1.25 3.07 -24.18
N GLN A 21 -1.50 1.77 -24.31
CA GLN A 21 -2.82 1.18 -24.36
C GLN A 21 -3.33 0.98 -22.93
N GLU A 22 -4.41 1.66 -22.58
CA GLU A 22 -5.08 1.58 -21.27
C GLU A 22 -5.36 0.13 -20.82
N ASN A 23 -5.53 -0.80 -21.76
CA ASN A 23 -5.78 -2.21 -21.49
C ASN A 23 -4.61 -2.94 -20.78
N VAL A 24 -3.34 -2.56 -21.01
CA VAL A 24 -2.19 -3.27 -20.44
C VAL A 24 -2.01 -2.89 -18.97
N TYR A 25 -2.17 -1.59 -18.66
CA TYR A 25 -2.12 -1.13 -17.28
C TYR A 25 -3.27 -1.71 -16.45
N GLN A 26 -4.48 -1.80 -17.02
CA GLN A 26 -5.61 -2.43 -16.34
C GLN A 26 -5.38 -3.92 -16.03
N LEU A 27 -4.67 -4.64 -16.92
CA LEU A 27 -4.39 -6.06 -16.75
C LEU A 27 -3.21 -6.37 -15.82
N TYR A 28 -2.18 -5.52 -15.80
CA TYR A 28 -0.92 -5.85 -15.13
C TYR A 28 -0.37 -4.76 -14.20
N GLY A 29 -0.97 -3.57 -14.15
CA GLY A 29 -0.54 -2.50 -13.25
C GLY A 29 0.85 -1.93 -13.52
N GLY A 30 1.47 -2.26 -14.66
CA GLY A 30 2.88 -1.97 -14.95
C GLY A 30 3.88 -2.98 -14.37
N TYR A 31 3.40 -4.07 -13.79
CA TYR A 31 4.21 -5.21 -13.34
C TYR A 31 4.36 -6.27 -14.44
N GLU A 32 5.20 -7.26 -14.17
CA GLU A 32 5.50 -8.36 -15.08
C GLU A 32 4.23 -9.21 -15.37
N PRO A 33 3.81 -9.36 -16.65
CA PRO A 33 2.53 -9.98 -17.00
C PRO A 33 2.28 -11.39 -16.46
N LEU A 34 3.27 -12.28 -16.51
CA LEU A 34 3.10 -13.67 -16.07
C LEU A 34 2.95 -13.74 -14.55
N THR A 35 3.76 -12.99 -13.81
CA THR A 35 3.71 -12.89 -12.36
C THR A 35 2.34 -12.40 -11.88
N VAL A 36 1.81 -11.33 -12.48
CA VAL A 36 0.48 -10.82 -12.13
C VAL A 36 -0.60 -11.85 -12.43
N THR A 37 -0.53 -12.51 -13.59
CA THR A 37 -1.52 -13.52 -13.99
C THR A 37 -1.51 -14.74 -13.06
N LEU A 38 -0.33 -15.22 -12.68
CA LEU A 38 -0.19 -16.31 -11.70
C LEU A 38 -0.69 -15.90 -10.32
N THR A 39 -0.43 -14.66 -9.91
CA THR A 39 -0.93 -14.09 -8.65
C THR A 39 -2.46 -14.04 -8.64
N HIS A 40 -3.11 -13.64 -9.74
CA HIS A 40 -4.57 -13.68 -9.84
C HIS A 40 -5.14 -15.10 -9.74
N LEU A 41 -4.48 -16.10 -10.32
CA LEU A 41 -4.90 -17.49 -10.19
C LEU A 41 -4.79 -18.00 -8.75
N ALA A 42 -3.68 -17.68 -8.07
CA ALA A 42 -3.48 -18.02 -6.66
C ALA A 42 -4.52 -17.32 -5.77
N ASN A 43 -4.78 -16.03 -6.01
CA ASN A 43 -5.78 -15.24 -5.31
C ASN A 43 -7.19 -15.83 -5.48
N GLN A 44 -7.56 -16.25 -6.70
CA GLN A 44 -8.85 -16.89 -6.95
C GLN A 44 -8.99 -18.19 -6.14
N ALA A 45 -7.94 -19.01 -6.09
CA ALA A 45 -7.95 -20.23 -5.28
C ALA A 45 -8.02 -19.95 -3.77
N ALA A 46 -7.43 -18.84 -3.32
CA ALA A 46 -7.38 -18.43 -1.91
C ALA A 46 -8.56 -17.54 -1.47
N GLY A 47 -9.43 -17.09 -2.38
CA GLY A 47 -10.51 -16.14 -2.08
C GLY A 47 -10.03 -14.73 -1.74
N ILE A 48 -8.88 -14.30 -2.28
CA ILE A 48 -8.28 -12.98 -2.03
C ILE A 48 -8.58 -12.02 -3.19
N GLY A 49 -8.89 -10.76 -2.89
CA GLY A 49 -9.14 -9.72 -3.88
C GLY A 49 -8.22 -8.51 -3.72
N TRP A 50 -7.93 -7.83 -4.83
CA TRP A 50 -7.14 -6.59 -4.89
C TRP A 50 -7.90 -5.53 -5.67
N THR A 51 -7.85 -4.27 -5.22
CA THR A 51 -8.60 -3.15 -5.79
C THR A 51 -7.74 -2.09 -6.48
N SER A 52 -6.41 -2.15 -6.28
CA SER A 52 -5.45 -1.20 -6.83
C SER A 52 -4.12 -1.89 -7.08
N TYR A 53 -3.38 -1.41 -8.08
CA TYR A 53 -1.98 -1.76 -8.32
C TYR A 53 -1.01 -0.85 -7.54
N ALA A 54 -1.52 0.04 -6.70
CA ALA A 54 -0.77 1.00 -5.91
C ALA A 54 -1.32 1.07 -4.47
N HIS A 55 -1.30 2.25 -3.85
CA HIS A 55 -1.77 2.47 -2.49
C HIS A 55 -3.29 2.72 -2.41
N THR A 56 -3.85 2.54 -1.22
CA THR A 56 -5.23 2.91 -0.85
C THR A 56 -5.19 3.84 0.36
N GLY A 57 -6.13 4.78 0.47
CA GLY A 57 -6.17 5.79 1.55
C GLY A 57 -6.92 5.36 2.82
N VAL A 58 -6.97 4.07 3.13
CA VAL A 58 -7.65 3.58 4.35
C VAL A 58 -6.80 3.91 5.58
N PRO A 59 -7.38 4.38 6.70
CA PRO A 59 -6.65 4.57 7.94
C PRO A 59 -5.94 3.30 8.41
N VAL A 60 -4.71 3.44 8.92
CA VAL A 60 -3.86 2.33 9.37
C VAL A 60 -3.83 2.31 10.91
N PRO A 61 -4.00 1.14 11.56
CA PRO A 61 -3.98 1.06 13.01
C PRO A 61 -2.58 1.34 13.58
N VAL A 62 -2.54 2.00 14.74
CA VAL A 62 -1.33 2.19 15.54
C VAL A 62 -1.45 1.36 16.80
N TYR A 63 -0.40 0.62 17.15
CA TYR A 63 -0.31 -0.19 18.37
C TYR A 63 0.81 0.36 19.25
N ALA A 64 0.52 0.58 20.53
CA ALA A 64 1.49 1.05 21.52
C ALA A 64 1.35 0.23 22.81
N LEU A 65 2.46 -0.05 23.47
CA LEU A 65 2.52 -0.76 24.75
C LEU A 65 3.54 -0.11 25.68
N GLY A 66 3.18 0.07 26.95
CA GLY A 66 4.07 0.56 27.99
C GLY A 66 3.68 1.93 28.54
N VAL A 67 4.68 2.64 29.07
CA VAL A 67 4.48 3.98 29.67
C VAL A 67 3.93 4.94 28.61
N SER A 68 2.86 5.66 28.94
CA SER A 68 2.19 6.62 28.06
C SER A 68 1.53 6.01 26.81
N GLN A 69 1.30 4.69 26.76
CA GLN A 69 0.61 4.03 25.64
C GLN A 69 -0.76 4.66 25.30
N ASN A 70 -1.46 5.18 26.31
CA ASN A 70 -2.76 5.85 26.18
C ASN A 70 -2.69 7.14 25.33
N LEU A 71 -1.50 7.70 25.09
CA LEU A 71 -1.34 8.83 24.16
C LEU A 71 -1.62 8.44 22.70
N PHE A 72 -1.57 7.14 22.38
CA PHE A 72 -1.78 6.60 21.04
C PHE A 72 -3.19 6.04 20.84
N ASP A 73 -4.10 6.27 21.78
CA ASP A 73 -5.50 5.89 21.64
C ASP A 73 -6.26 6.87 20.72
N GLY A 74 -7.29 6.34 20.03
CA GLY A 74 -8.22 7.12 19.23
C GLY A 74 -7.83 7.28 17.76
N TYR A 75 -8.45 8.28 17.12
CA TYR A 75 -8.23 8.62 15.70
C TYR A 75 -7.49 9.95 15.61
N TYR A 76 -6.39 9.97 14.86
CA TYR A 76 -5.54 11.15 14.70
C TYR A 76 -4.75 11.06 13.38
N ASP A 77 -4.21 12.20 12.95
CA ASP A 77 -3.41 12.27 11.73
C ASP A 77 -2.01 11.69 11.98
N ASN A 78 -1.35 11.16 10.94
CA ASN A 78 -0.02 10.58 11.10
C ASN A 78 1.04 11.60 11.56
N THR A 79 0.81 12.90 11.33
CA THR A 79 1.68 13.98 11.81
C THR A 79 1.72 14.07 13.33
N ASP A 80 0.66 13.63 14.02
CA ASP A 80 0.59 13.63 15.49
C ASP A 80 1.51 12.58 16.13
N LEU A 81 1.89 11.53 15.39
CA LEU A 81 2.79 10.48 15.90
C LEU A 81 4.12 11.05 16.39
N PHE A 82 4.69 12.01 15.66
CA PHE A 82 5.93 12.67 16.05
C PHE A 82 5.82 13.33 17.43
N TYR A 83 4.77 14.11 17.65
CA TYR A 83 4.57 14.83 18.92
C TYR A 83 4.24 13.88 20.07
N LYS A 84 3.43 12.84 19.83
CA LYS A 84 3.12 11.80 20.82
C LYS A 84 4.38 11.03 21.26
N MET A 85 5.25 10.67 20.31
CA MET A 85 6.54 10.04 20.61
C MET A 85 7.46 10.98 21.39
N ALA A 86 7.61 12.23 20.95
CA ALA A 86 8.45 13.21 21.63
C ALA A 86 8.00 13.44 23.09
N SER A 87 6.69 13.55 23.31
CA SER A 87 6.10 13.63 24.65
C SER A 87 6.44 12.41 25.51
N THR A 88 6.32 11.21 24.95
CA THR A 88 6.67 9.95 25.64
C THR A 88 8.15 9.89 26.02
N MET A 89 9.03 10.44 25.18
CA MET A 89 10.48 10.49 25.40
C MET A 89 10.94 11.67 26.28
N GLY A 90 10.02 12.54 26.73
CA GLY A 90 10.37 13.75 27.46
C GLY A 90 11.12 14.81 26.63
N ILE A 91 11.05 14.72 25.30
CA ILE A 91 11.71 15.66 24.38
C ILE A 91 10.83 16.91 24.23
N LYS A 92 11.40 18.08 24.55
CA LYS A 92 10.75 19.36 24.28
C LYS A 92 10.80 19.66 22.79
N VAL A 93 9.66 19.59 22.13
CA VAL A 93 9.51 20.06 20.75
C VAL A 93 9.20 21.56 20.80
N PRO A 94 9.91 22.40 20.02
CA PRO A 94 9.51 23.80 19.85
C PRO A 94 8.05 23.84 19.40
N ALA A 95 7.27 24.81 19.87
CA ALA A 95 5.89 24.96 19.44
C ALA A 95 5.85 25.10 17.91
N ALA A 96 5.57 24.01 17.22
CA ALA A 96 5.11 24.09 15.85
C ALA A 96 3.82 24.90 15.90
N SER A 97 3.66 25.83 14.97
CA SER A 97 2.40 26.51 14.71
C SER A 97 1.37 25.46 14.28
N VAL A 98 0.84 24.69 15.22
CA VAL A 98 -0.27 23.79 14.99
C VAL A 98 -1.47 24.71 14.87
N ALA A 99 -1.76 25.09 13.63
CA ALA A 99 -3.03 25.71 13.32
C ALA A 99 -4.11 24.73 13.78
N SER A 100 -4.79 25.11 14.85
CA SER A 100 -6.05 24.52 15.29
C SER A 100 -6.89 24.17 14.06
N LYS A 101 -7.07 22.88 13.82
CA LYS A 101 -8.18 22.36 13.03
C LYS A 101 -9.01 21.48 13.93
#